data_AF-A0A1Q7WGI2-F1
#
_entry.id   AF-A0A1Q7WGI2-F1
#
_cell.length_a   1.000
_cell.length_b   1.000
_cell.length_c   1.000
_cell.angle_alpha   90.00
_cell.angle_beta   90.00
_cell.angle_gamma   90.00
#
_symmetry.space_group_name_H-M   'P 1'
#
loop_
_entity.id
_entity.type
_entity.pdbx_description
1 polymer ?
#
loop_
_entity_poly.entity_id
_entity_poly.type
_entity_poly.pdbx_seq_one_letter_code
_entity_poly.pdbx_strand_id
1 'polypeptide(L)'
;MTTHVEAHPGWDRRRLVYGDWSWLVRDGLDVIRLAFFGGTIAFAVQGRSTAVALTAASVVLLIARIVDLPRWFDFGLIMAMTLIAYGTALGLYGNWFYYDKVVHGLSPVGYVPVLYIALVRLEVVPDPGQAIRERRVARISGIFIVTLAVGMAVGAGYENVEWIEDKFGILGAHFVKGLWDTETDLLCDAGGSLVGATFLTVWALRGWSSRRVTVVPAPEPSASPLEAFGNRFRAARGPGVTRESRLADLPLAAQGVAFVAGGVLLLALPSPSLRTVGIVLGIALLAFAVFEAFEVARRADRAERGARIATMTASAVAGTLVLVWPTITERALLYAAGAASIVLAAAEAASLSSTSDARQRWLGAAASVVAYIFGTALLASPGNSLHAVIILLGIYLVVLGGLRVLHAAEAWRQTRAARGSGTS
;
A
#
# COMPACT_ATOMS: atom_id res chain seq x y z
N MET A 1 -14.78 -49.35 17.17
CA MET A 1 -13.58 -48.55 17.55
C MET A 1 -13.67 -47.23 16.80
N THR A 2 -14.39 -46.27 17.38
CA THR A 2 -14.58 -44.93 16.80
C THR A 2 -13.45 -44.03 17.29
N THR A 3 -12.52 -43.71 16.39
CA THR A 3 -11.43 -42.75 16.65
C THR A 3 -12.04 -41.36 16.79
N HIS A 4 -12.28 -40.92 18.02
CA HIS A 4 -12.41 -39.50 18.32
C HIS A 4 -11.05 -38.86 18.04
N VAL A 5 -10.96 -38.14 16.92
CA VAL A 5 -9.85 -37.21 16.69
C VAL A 5 -10.02 -36.12 17.74
N GLU A 6 -9.23 -36.18 18.81
CA GLU A 6 -9.11 -35.07 19.75
C GLU A 6 -8.64 -33.84 18.97
N ALA A 7 -9.50 -32.83 18.89
CA ALA A 7 -9.17 -31.56 18.26
C ALA A 7 -7.94 -30.98 18.98
N HIS A 8 -6.92 -30.59 18.21
CA HIS A 8 -5.73 -29.94 18.73
C HIS A 8 -6.13 -28.83 19.72
N PRO A 9 -5.57 -28.78 20.94
CA PRO A 9 -6.03 -27.92 22.04
C PRO A 9 -5.95 -26.40 21.75
N GLY A 10 -5.35 -26.00 20.62
CA GLY A 10 -5.29 -24.61 20.17
C GLY A 10 -6.34 -24.20 19.12
N TRP A 11 -7.11 -25.12 18.53
CA TRP A 11 -7.99 -24.86 17.38
C TRP A 11 -9.43 -25.39 17.60
N ASP A 12 -10.21 -24.66 18.39
CA ASP A 12 -11.66 -24.82 18.50
C ASP A 12 -12.36 -24.21 17.26
N ARG A 13 -13.53 -24.75 16.87
CA ARG A 13 -14.48 -24.15 15.92
C ARG A 13 -14.71 -22.65 16.17
N ARG A 14 -14.78 -22.21 17.43
CA ARG A 14 -14.89 -20.79 17.78
C ARG A 14 -13.67 -19.99 17.35
N ARG A 15 -12.46 -20.54 17.47
CA ARG A 15 -11.23 -19.87 17.00
C ARG A 15 -11.17 -19.86 15.48
N LEU A 16 -11.60 -20.94 14.82
CA LEU A 16 -11.64 -21.01 13.36
C LEU A 16 -12.53 -19.91 12.76
N VAL A 17 -13.71 -19.70 13.33
CA VAL A 17 -14.69 -18.73 12.79
C VAL A 17 -14.52 -17.34 13.37
N TYR A 18 -14.26 -17.20 14.67
CA TYR A 18 -14.30 -15.92 15.41
C TYR A 18 -13.00 -15.54 16.14
N GLY A 19 -11.98 -16.39 16.10
CA GLY A 19 -10.68 -16.12 16.70
C GLY A 19 -9.67 -15.56 15.71
N ASP A 20 -8.57 -15.07 16.26
CA ASP A 20 -7.40 -14.69 15.48
C ASP A 20 -6.49 -15.92 15.28
N TRP A 21 -6.22 -16.24 14.01
CA TRP A 21 -5.40 -17.38 13.60
C TRP A 21 -3.91 -17.08 13.81
N SER A 22 -3.49 -15.87 13.43
CA SER A 22 -2.15 -15.33 13.62
C SER A 22 -2.19 -13.79 13.62
N TRP A 23 -1.05 -13.15 13.89
CA TRP A 23 -0.91 -11.69 13.78
C TRP A 23 -1.06 -11.18 12.33
N LEU A 24 -0.65 -11.99 11.35
CA LEU A 24 -0.68 -11.64 9.92
C LEU A 24 -2.03 -11.96 9.29
N VAL A 25 -2.55 -13.16 9.51
CA VAL A 25 -3.87 -13.62 9.06
C VAL A 25 -4.75 -13.74 10.29
N ARG A 26 -5.70 -12.81 10.47
CA ARG A 26 -6.61 -12.83 11.62
C ARG A 26 -7.66 -13.91 11.46
N ASP A 27 -8.33 -13.98 10.31
CA ASP A 27 -9.42 -14.93 10.10
C ASP A 27 -9.59 -15.22 8.60
N GLY A 28 -10.66 -15.93 8.24
CA GLY A 28 -10.98 -16.24 6.84
C GLY A 28 -11.18 -15.00 5.95
N LEU A 29 -11.53 -13.84 6.50
CA LEU A 29 -11.64 -12.60 5.71
C LEU A 29 -10.27 -12.12 5.26
N ASP A 30 -9.24 -12.25 6.10
CA ASP A 30 -7.86 -11.95 5.73
C ASP A 30 -7.34 -12.90 4.63
N VAL A 31 -7.81 -14.14 4.58
CA VAL A 31 -7.50 -15.06 3.46
C VAL A 31 -8.08 -14.55 2.16
N ILE A 32 -9.32 -14.06 2.16
CA ILE A 32 -9.94 -13.48 0.97
C ILE A 32 -9.20 -12.21 0.54
N ARG A 33 -8.78 -11.36 1.49
CA ARG A 33 -7.91 -10.21 1.19
C ARG A 33 -6.61 -10.63 0.51
N LEU A 34 -5.95 -11.68 0.99
CA LEU A 34 -4.75 -12.23 0.36
C LEU A 34 -4.99 -12.66 -1.09
N ALA A 35 -6.20 -13.09 -1.44
CA ALA A 35 -6.54 -13.36 -2.83
C ALA A 35 -6.48 -12.09 -3.70
N PHE A 36 -6.93 -10.92 -3.21
CA PHE A 36 -6.79 -9.65 -3.94
C PHE A 36 -5.32 -9.30 -4.19
N PHE A 37 -4.44 -9.50 -3.20
CA PHE A 37 -3.00 -9.33 -3.38
C PHE A 37 -2.44 -10.27 -4.43
N GLY A 38 -2.78 -11.57 -4.34
CA GLY A 38 -2.37 -12.57 -5.30
C GLY A 38 -2.88 -12.28 -6.71
N GLY A 39 -4.14 -11.87 -6.84
CA GLY A 39 -4.76 -11.47 -8.10
C GLY A 39 -4.09 -10.25 -8.70
N THR A 40 -3.79 -9.25 -7.87
CA THR A 40 -3.05 -8.05 -8.30
C THR A 40 -1.70 -8.42 -8.90
N ILE A 41 -0.91 -9.23 -8.19
CA ILE A 41 0.40 -9.70 -8.67
C ILE A 41 0.24 -10.49 -9.97
N ALA A 42 -0.68 -11.46 -9.99
CA ALA A 42 -0.89 -12.33 -11.15
C ALA A 42 -1.26 -11.55 -12.41
N PHE A 43 -2.17 -10.58 -12.30
CA PHE A 43 -2.62 -9.76 -13.42
C PHE A 43 -1.56 -8.73 -13.84
N ALA A 44 -0.83 -8.17 -12.89
CA ALA A 44 0.26 -7.24 -13.18
C ALA A 44 1.43 -7.94 -13.90
N VAL A 45 1.82 -9.15 -13.47
CA VAL A 45 2.84 -9.97 -14.14
C VAL A 45 2.43 -10.32 -15.59
N GLN A 46 1.14 -10.47 -15.85
CA GLN A 46 0.60 -10.67 -17.21
C GLN A 46 0.55 -9.37 -18.04
N GLY A 47 0.94 -8.22 -17.49
CA GLY A 47 0.88 -6.92 -18.15
C GLY A 47 -0.55 -6.39 -18.36
N ARG A 48 -1.53 -6.88 -17.58
CA ARG A 48 -2.93 -6.45 -17.72
C ARG A 48 -3.16 -5.15 -16.96
N SER A 49 -3.63 -4.11 -17.65
CA SER A 49 -3.97 -2.81 -17.06
C SER A 49 -5.06 -2.90 -15.99
N THR A 50 -5.91 -3.92 -16.04
CA THR A 50 -6.96 -4.19 -15.04
C THR A 50 -6.42 -4.53 -13.64
N ALA A 51 -5.12 -4.77 -13.50
CA ALA A 51 -4.46 -4.90 -12.19
C ALA A 51 -4.61 -3.63 -11.33
N VAL A 52 -4.85 -2.46 -11.93
CA VAL A 52 -5.09 -1.19 -11.21
C VAL A 52 -6.34 -1.28 -10.32
N ALA A 53 -7.44 -1.87 -10.81
CA ALA A 53 -8.67 -2.05 -10.04
C ALA A 53 -8.46 -2.98 -8.83
N LEU A 54 -7.77 -4.10 -9.03
CA LEU A 54 -7.38 -5.03 -7.96
C LEU A 54 -6.43 -4.36 -6.95
N THR A 55 -5.57 -3.46 -7.42
CA THR A 55 -4.69 -2.67 -6.55
C THR A 55 -5.48 -1.74 -5.66
N ALA A 56 -6.39 -0.94 -6.25
CA ALA A 56 -7.24 -0.02 -5.52
C ALA A 56 -8.10 -0.76 -4.47
N ALA A 57 -8.69 -1.90 -4.85
CA ALA A 57 -9.44 -2.73 -3.91
C ALA A 57 -8.56 -3.26 -2.77
N SER A 58 -7.36 -3.77 -3.07
CA SER A 58 -6.45 -4.26 -2.03
C SER A 58 -6.09 -3.16 -1.02
N VAL A 59 -5.86 -1.93 -1.50
CA VAL A 59 -5.63 -0.75 -0.66
C VAL A 59 -6.82 -0.47 0.24
N VAL A 60 -8.04 -0.43 -0.31
CA VAL A 60 -9.26 -0.21 0.46
C VAL A 60 -9.44 -1.28 1.53
N LEU A 61 -9.16 -2.55 1.20
CA LEU A 61 -9.27 -3.67 2.14
C LEU A 61 -8.19 -3.66 3.24
N LEU A 62 -7.00 -3.10 2.98
CA LEU A 62 -6.01 -2.85 4.02
C LEU A 62 -6.44 -1.73 4.96
N ILE A 63 -6.94 -0.63 4.41
CA ILE A 63 -7.46 0.48 5.21
C ILE A 63 -8.60 -0.03 6.12
N ALA A 64 -9.52 -0.80 5.56
CA ALA A 64 -10.61 -1.43 6.30
C ALA A 64 -10.12 -2.32 7.46
N ARG A 65 -9.03 -3.06 7.26
CA ARG A 65 -8.40 -3.88 8.30
C ARG A 65 -7.83 -3.04 9.46
N ILE A 66 -7.43 -1.80 9.18
CA ILE A 66 -6.87 -0.85 10.15
C ILE A 66 -7.97 -0.09 10.89
N VAL A 67 -9.11 0.17 10.23
CA VAL A 67 -10.33 0.77 10.80
C VAL A 67 -10.98 -0.12 11.88
N ASP A 68 -10.61 -1.40 11.92
CA ASP A 68 -11.05 -2.40 12.91
C ASP A 68 -12.57 -2.59 12.89
N LEU A 69 -13.07 -2.94 11.70
CA LEU A 69 -14.48 -3.10 11.40
C LEU A 69 -15.09 -4.35 12.06
N PRO A 70 -16.36 -4.30 12.47
CA PRO A 70 -17.14 -5.50 12.75
C PRO A 70 -17.15 -6.44 11.54
N ARG A 71 -17.01 -7.75 11.79
CA ARG A 71 -16.81 -8.79 10.77
C ARG A 71 -17.85 -8.78 9.64
N TRP A 72 -19.10 -8.44 9.93
CA TRP A 72 -20.16 -8.38 8.92
C TRP A 72 -19.99 -7.21 7.94
N PHE A 73 -19.58 -6.04 8.44
CA PHE A 73 -19.27 -4.90 7.57
C PHE A 73 -17.98 -5.14 6.80
N ASP A 74 -17.01 -5.79 7.44
CA ASP A 74 -15.77 -6.17 6.78
C ASP A 74 -16.00 -7.16 5.62
N PHE A 75 -16.78 -8.21 5.88
CA PHE A 75 -17.23 -9.14 4.85
C PHE A 75 -17.99 -8.44 3.72
N GLY A 76 -18.93 -7.55 4.06
CA GLY A 76 -19.69 -6.77 3.08
C GLY A 76 -18.79 -5.95 2.16
N LEU A 77 -17.77 -5.29 2.71
CA LEU A 77 -16.79 -4.54 1.92
C LEU A 77 -15.95 -5.46 1.02
N ILE A 78 -15.50 -6.61 1.52
CA ILE A 78 -14.77 -7.59 0.70
C ILE A 78 -15.63 -8.05 -0.48
N MET A 79 -16.92 -8.29 -0.26
CA MET A 79 -17.84 -8.65 -1.35
C MET A 79 -18.02 -7.50 -2.35
N ALA A 80 -18.20 -6.27 -1.88
CA ALA A 80 -18.28 -5.10 -2.77
C ALA A 80 -16.99 -4.94 -3.61
N MET A 81 -15.82 -5.02 -2.98
CA MET A 81 -14.55 -4.95 -3.68
C MET A 81 -14.35 -6.12 -4.64
N THR A 82 -14.92 -7.29 -4.35
CA THR A 82 -14.87 -8.46 -5.24
C THR A 82 -15.65 -8.18 -6.51
N LEU A 83 -16.90 -7.72 -6.36
CA LEU A 83 -17.76 -7.35 -7.47
C LEU A 83 -17.11 -6.26 -8.34
N ILE A 84 -16.54 -5.23 -7.73
CA ILE A 84 -15.90 -4.15 -8.47
C ILE A 84 -14.60 -4.64 -9.14
N ALA A 85 -13.61 -5.04 -8.35
CA ALA A 85 -12.25 -5.22 -8.86
C ALA A 85 -12.04 -6.53 -9.60
N TYR A 86 -12.60 -7.65 -9.12
CA TYR A 86 -12.56 -8.89 -9.91
C TYR A 86 -13.52 -8.83 -11.10
N GLY A 87 -14.62 -8.08 -10.98
CA GLY A 87 -15.48 -7.75 -12.12
C GLY A 87 -14.72 -7.09 -13.26
N THR A 88 -13.95 -6.04 -12.95
CA THR A 88 -13.08 -5.38 -13.92
C THR A 88 -11.97 -6.31 -14.41
N ALA A 89 -11.29 -7.02 -13.51
CA ALA A 89 -10.18 -7.89 -13.86
C ALA A 89 -10.61 -9.01 -14.84
N LEU A 90 -11.76 -9.62 -14.58
CA LEU A 90 -12.30 -10.71 -15.39
C LEU A 90 -13.11 -10.23 -16.61
N GLY A 91 -13.27 -8.91 -16.79
CA GLY A 91 -14.00 -8.32 -17.90
C GLY A 91 -15.51 -8.57 -17.83
N LEU A 92 -16.08 -8.77 -16.64
CA LEU A 92 -17.49 -9.10 -16.47
C LEU A 92 -18.43 -7.97 -16.90
N TYR A 93 -18.01 -6.71 -16.74
CA TYR A 93 -18.73 -5.53 -17.22
C TYR A 93 -18.99 -5.55 -18.74
N GLY A 94 -18.04 -6.09 -19.53
CA GLY A 94 -18.21 -6.22 -20.98
C GLY A 94 -18.92 -7.51 -21.41
N ASN A 95 -18.82 -8.58 -20.60
CA ASN A 95 -19.28 -9.91 -20.97
C ASN A 95 -20.69 -10.25 -20.46
N TRP A 96 -21.16 -9.58 -19.41
CA TRP A 96 -22.47 -9.81 -18.84
C TRP A 96 -23.24 -8.49 -18.72
N PHE A 97 -24.24 -8.34 -19.59
CA PHE A 97 -25.01 -7.09 -19.76
C PHE A 97 -25.59 -6.50 -18.47
N TYR A 98 -25.97 -7.34 -17.50
CA TYR A 98 -26.57 -6.88 -16.23
C TYR A 98 -25.56 -6.74 -15.09
N TYR A 99 -24.29 -7.09 -15.29
CA TYR A 99 -23.28 -7.08 -14.22
C TYR A 99 -23.14 -5.71 -13.58
N ASP A 100 -23.17 -4.68 -14.40
CA ASP A 100 -23.07 -3.29 -13.99
C ASP A 100 -24.13 -2.91 -12.94
N LYS A 101 -25.41 -3.19 -13.25
CA LYS A 101 -26.53 -2.96 -12.33
C LYS A 101 -26.44 -3.81 -11.07
N VAL A 102 -25.89 -5.02 -11.17
CA VAL A 102 -25.63 -5.87 -9.99
C VAL A 102 -24.58 -5.22 -9.10
N VAL A 103 -23.51 -4.65 -9.67
CA VAL A 103 -22.46 -3.96 -8.92
C VAL A 103 -23.03 -2.70 -8.25
N HIS A 104 -23.73 -1.84 -8.99
CA HIS A 104 -24.37 -0.63 -8.43
C HIS A 104 -25.42 -0.98 -7.37
N GLY A 105 -26.17 -2.07 -7.53
CA GLY A 105 -27.17 -2.50 -6.55
C GLY A 105 -26.57 -3.12 -5.27
N LEU A 106 -25.56 -3.98 -5.41
CA LEU A 106 -25.05 -4.78 -4.28
C LEU A 106 -23.83 -4.17 -3.59
N SER A 107 -22.97 -3.46 -4.29
CA SER A 107 -21.75 -2.90 -3.69
C SER A 107 -22.06 -1.89 -2.58
N PRO A 108 -23.03 -0.96 -2.72
CA PRO A 108 -23.34 -0.01 -1.67
C PRO A 108 -23.84 -0.68 -0.38
N VAL A 109 -24.52 -1.82 -0.48
CA VAL A 109 -24.91 -2.63 0.70
C VAL A 109 -23.68 -2.97 1.56
N GLY A 110 -22.56 -3.26 0.90
CA GLY A 110 -21.30 -3.62 1.54
C GLY A 110 -20.47 -2.42 2.02
N TYR A 111 -20.27 -1.40 1.18
CA TYR A 111 -19.33 -0.32 1.50
C TYR A 111 -19.94 0.84 2.29
N VAL A 112 -21.24 1.12 2.16
CA VAL A 112 -21.87 2.31 2.76
C VAL A 112 -21.85 2.27 4.31
N PRO A 113 -22.17 1.14 4.98
CA PRO A 113 -22.01 1.04 6.43
C PRO A 113 -20.56 1.26 6.90
N VAL A 114 -19.58 0.84 6.08
CA VAL A 114 -18.16 1.03 6.37
C VAL A 114 -17.78 2.51 6.29
N LEU A 115 -18.28 3.25 5.31
CA LEU A 115 -18.06 4.69 5.21
C LEU A 115 -18.59 5.43 6.43
N TYR A 116 -19.77 5.05 6.94
CA TYR A 116 -20.28 5.62 8.19
C TYR A 116 -19.33 5.31 9.37
N ILE A 117 -18.86 4.06 9.50
CA ILE A 117 -17.92 3.69 10.57
C ILE A 117 -16.58 4.43 10.42
N ALA A 118 -16.11 4.67 9.20
CA ALA A 118 -14.94 5.51 8.96
C ALA A 118 -15.17 6.94 9.48
N LEU A 119 -16.35 7.53 9.23
CA LEU A 119 -16.73 8.82 9.82
C LEU A 119 -16.81 8.78 11.35
N VAL A 120 -17.23 7.66 11.95
CA VAL A 120 -17.16 7.46 13.42
C VAL A 120 -15.71 7.48 13.90
N ARG A 121 -14.77 6.86 13.17
CA ARG A 121 -13.33 6.89 13.51
C ARG A 121 -12.71 8.28 13.36
N LEU A 122 -13.29 9.11 12.51
CA LEU A 122 -12.90 10.51 12.33
C LEU A 122 -13.64 11.45 13.30
N GLU A 123 -14.44 10.92 14.23
CA GLU A 123 -15.23 11.68 15.21
C GLU A 123 -16.22 12.68 14.57
N VAL A 124 -16.61 12.45 13.31
CA VAL A 124 -17.55 13.31 12.56
C VAL A 124 -19.00 12.97 12.90
N VAL A 125 -19.29 11.69 13.15
CA VAL A 125 -20.65 11.17 13.40
C VAL A 125 -20.66 10.28 14.65
N PRO A 126 -21.81 10.15 15.34
CA PRO A 126 -21.89 9.39 16.59
C PRO A 126 -21.67 7.89 16.38
N ASP A 127 -21.08 7.24 17.38
CA ASP A 127 -20.94 5.77 17.38
C ASP A 127 -22.32 5.09 17.48
N PRO A 128 -22.69 4.20 16.54
CA PRO A 128 -23.98 3.52 16.53
C PRO A 128 -24.23 2.67 17.78
N GLY A 129 -23.19 2.11 18.39
CA GLY A 129 -23.31 1.35 19.64
C GLY A 129 -23.60 2.22 20.87
N GLN A 130 -23.25 3.52 20.82
CA GLN A 130 -23.54 4.48 21.87
C GLN A 130 -24.92 5.12 21.69
N ALA A 131 -25.36 5.32 20.44
CA ALA A 131 -26.59 6.04 20.11
C ALA A 131 -27.85 5.49 20.80
N ILE A 132 -27.97 4.17 20.94
CA ILE A 132 -29.13 3.57 21.62
C ILE A 132 -29.06 3.65 23.15
N ARG A 133 -27.86 3.64 23.73
CA ARG A 133 -27.69 3.74 25.19
C ARG A 133 -28.21 5.07 25.73
N GLU A 134 -28.14 6.10 24.91
CA GLU A 134 -28.65 7.43 25.23
C GLU A 134 -30.14 7.63 24.90
N ARG A 135 -30.82 6.63 24.33
CA ARG A 135 -32.26 6.63 23.97
C ARG A 135 -32.73 7.81 23.11
N ARG A 136 -31.87 8.38 22.25
CA ARG A 136 -32.24 9.53 21.40
C ARG A 136 -32.63 9.07 19.99
N VAL A 137 -33.94 9.02 19.71
CA VAL A 137 -34.51 8.69 18.38
C VAL A 137 -33.88 9.53 17.27
N ALA A 138 -33.66 10.83 17.50
CA ALA A 138 -33.02 11.73 16.53
C ALA A 138 -31.62 11.27 16.09
N ARG A 139 -30.83 10.62 16.98
CA ARG A 139 -29.51 10.10 16.61
C ARG A 139 -29.61 8.86 15.71
N ILE A 140 -30.61 8.00 15.95
CA ILE A 140 -30.85 6.81 15.13
C ILE A 140 -31.32 7.22 13.72
N SER A 141 -32.24 8.18 13.62
CA SER A 141 -32.63 8.76 12.33
C SER A 141 -31.45 9.43 11.62
N GLY A 142 -30.58 10.13 12.38
CA GLY A 142 -29.36 10.72 11.85
C GLY A 142 -28.38 9.70 11.27
N ILE A 143 -28.19 8.54 11.93
CA ILE A 143 -27.40 7.42 11.40
C ILE A 143 -27.95 7.00 10.04
N PHE A 144 -29.26 6.74 9.95
CA PHE A 144 -29.90 6.34 8.70
C PHE A 144 -29.71 7.36 7.58
N ILE A 145 -30.05 8.63 7.84
CA ILE A 145 -30.04 9.70 6.83
C ILE A 145 -28.62 9.94 6.31
N VAL A 146 -27.63 10.05 7.21
CA VAL A 146 -26.24 10.30 6.80
C VAL A 146 -25.69 9.11 6.02
N THR A 147 -25.97 7.88 6.47
CA THR A 147 -25.53 6.66 5.79
C THR A 147 -26.09 6.58 4.38
N LEU A 148 -27.39 6.83 4.22
CA LEU A 148 -28.05 6.87 2.91
C LEU A 148 -27.46 7.96 2.01
N ALA A 149 -27.32 9.19 2.53
CA ALA A 149 -26.82 10.32 1.77
C ALA A 149 -25.37 10.12 1.29
N VAL A 150 -24.51 9.55 2.14
CA VAL A 150 -23.12 9.23 1.78
C VAL A 150 -23.08 8.19 0.67
N GLY A 151 -23.91 7.14 0.74
CA GLY A 151 -23.97 6.12 -0.31
C GLY A 151 -24.43 6.68 -1.66
N MET A 152 -25.50 7.48 -1.67
CA MET A 152 -25.97 8.17 -2.87
C MET A 152 -24.91 9.13 -3.44
N ALA A 153 -24.17 9.82 -2.57
CA ALA A 153 -23.10 10.72 -2.99
C ALA A 153 -21.92 9.97 -3.64
N VAL A 154 -21.61 8.75 -3.16
CA VAL A 154 -20.58 7.91 -3.79
C VAL A 154 -21.03 7.45 -5.18
N GLY A 155 -22.27 6.97 -5.33
CA GLY A 155 -22.82 6.60 -6.64
C GLY A 155 -22.78 7.77 -7.62
N ALA A 156 -23.31 8.93 -7.22
CA ALA A 156 -23.23 10.15 -8.02
C ALA A 156 -21.79 10.58 -8.34
N GLY A 157 -20.88 10.46 -7.38
CA GLY A 157 -19.47 10.76 -7.59
C GLY A 157 -18.83 9.83 -8.62
N TYR A 158 -19.19 8.54 -8.62
CA TYR A 158 -18.68 7.56 -9.56
C TYR A 158 -19.13 7.86 -11.00
N GLU A 159 -20.41 8.21 -11.22
CA GLU A 159 -20.91 8.66 -12.53
C GLU A 159 -20.16 9.88 -13.07
N ASN A 160 -19.79 10.81 -12.19
CA ASN A 160 -18.97 11.96 -12.58
C ASN A 160 -17.55 11.52 -13.00
N VAL A 161 -16.97 10.54 -12.31
CA VAL A 161 -15.66 9.98 -12.66
C VAL A 161 -15.73 9.31 -14.04
N GLU A 162 -16.74 8.49 -14.31
CA GLU A 162 -16.90 7.85 -15.62
C GLU A 162 -17.04 8.88 -16.74
N TRP A 163 -17.85 9.92 -16.52
CA TRP A 163 -17.98 11.00 -17.48
C TRP A 163 -16.66 11.74 -17.74
N ILE A 164 -15.89 12.02 -16.69
CA ILE A 164 -14.57 12.67 -16.81
C ILE A 164 -13.60 11.76 -17.57
N GLU A 165 -13.55 10.47 -17.25
CA GLU A 165 -12.65 9.53 -17.92
C GLU A 165 -12.95 9.41 -19.41
N ASP A 166 -14.22 9.33 -19.79
CA ASP A 166 -14.64 9.28 -21.19
C ASP A 166 -14.39 10.60 -21.92
N LYS A 167 -14.65 11.72 -21.24
CA LYS A 167 -14.50 13.06 -21.83
C LYS A 167 -13.03 13.39 -22.12
N PHE A 168 -12.13 12.99 -21.23
CA PHE A 168 -10.72 13.37 -21.29
C PHE A 168 -9.78 12.20 -21.67
N GLY A 169 -10.31 10.99 -21.86
CA GLY A 169 -9.55 9.83 -22.31
C GLY A 169 -8.42 9.41 -21.37
N ILE A 170 -8.59 9.62 -20.06
CA ILE A 170 -7.49 9.55 -19.07
C ILE A 170 -6.93 8.13 -18.94
N LEU A 171 -7.80 7.12 -18.90
CA LEU A 171 -7.41 5.70 -18.75
C LEU A 171 -7.64 4.88 -20.04
N GLY A 172 -8.07 5.53 -21.12
CA GLY A 172 -8.37 4.86 -22.40
C GLY A 172 -9.56 3.90 -22.36
N ALA A 173 -10.41 4.02 -21.34
CA ALA A 173 -11.65 3.27 -21.21
C ALA A 173 -12.85 4.14 -21.62
N HIS A 174 -13.92 3.49 -22.06
CA HIS A 174 -15.19 4.10 -22.46
C HIS A 174 -16.29 3.52 -21.57
N PHE A 175 -16.61 4.22 -20.48
CA PHE A 175 -17.52 3.80 -19.42
C PHE A 175 -18.93 4.36 -19.60
N VAL A 176 -19.11 5.55 -20.16
CA VAL A 176 -20.42 6.18 -20.36
C VAL A 176 -21.16 5.52 -21.52
N LYS A 177 -22.19 4.72 -21.22
CA LYS A 177 -23.05 4.10 -22.25
C LYS A 177 -24.22 4.98 -22.67
N GLY A 178 -24.71 5.84 -21.78
CA GLY A 178 -25.78 6.81 -22.08
C GLY A 178 -26.56 7.26 -20.84
N LEU A 179 -27.43 8.26 -21.02
CA LEU A 179 -28.21 8.87 -19.93
C LEU A 179 -29.03 7.86 -19.12
N TRP A 180 -29.68 6.92 -19.80
CA TRP A 180 -30.50 5.90 -19.14
C TRP A 180 -29.66 4.91 -18.31
N ASP A 181 -28.41 4.66 -18.70
CA ASP A 181 -27.48 3.82 -17.94
C ASP A 181 -27.20 4.50 -16.60
N THR A 182 -26.68 5.74 -16.65
CA THR A 182 -26.42 6.59 -15.49
C THR A 182 -27.64 6.76 -14.58
N GLU A 183 -28.82 7.05 -15.14
CA GLU A 183 -30.04 7.20 -14.33
C GLU A 183 -30.39 5.90 -13.58
N THR A 184 -30.23 4.75 -14.23
CA THR A 184 -30.51 3.46 -13.60
C THR A 184 -29.42 3.03 -12.63
N ASP A 185 -28.16 3.42 -12.85
CA ASP A 185 -27.05 3.22 -11.91
C ASP A 185 -27.25 4.01 -10.62
N LEU A 186 -27.62 5.29 -10.73
CA LEU A 186 -27.96 6.12 -9.57
C LEU A 186 -29.14 5.55 -8.75
N LEU A 187 -30.15 4.99 -9.43
CA LEU A 187 -31.28 4.33 -8.76
C LEU A 187 -30.83 3.04 -8.05
N CYS A 188 -29.98 2.23 -8.70
CA CYS A 188 -29.39 1.05 -8.11
C CYS A 188 -28.52 1.39 -6.89
N ASP A 189 -27.69 2.42 -6.98
CA ASP A 189 -26.86 2.91 -5.88
C ASP A 189 -27.69 3.40 -4.70
N ALA A 190 -28.76 4.15 -4.98
CA ALA A 190 -29.70 4.59 -3.95
C ALA A 190 -30.39 3.39 -3.27
N GLY A 191 -30.79 2.38 -4.05
CA GLY A 191 -31.39 1.14 -3.54
C GLY A 191 -30.43 0.36 -2.64
N GLY A 192 -29.19 0.15 -3.08
CA GLY A 192 -28.15 -0.50 -2.27
C GLY A 192 -27.83 0.30 -1.00
N SER A 193 -27.75 1.63 -1.12
CA SER A 193 -27.48 2.54 0.00
C SER A 193 -28.60 2.53 1.03
N LEU A 194 -29.86 2.42 0.58
CA LEU A 194 -31.02 2.28 1.46
C LEU A 194 -30.95 1.00 2.29
N VAL A 195 -30.59 -0.12 1.66
CA VAL A 195 -30.41 -1.40 2.35
C VAL A 195 -29.24 -1.31 3.34
N GLY A 196 -28.09 -0.75 2.93
CA GLY A 196 -26.93 -0.54 3.79
C GLY A 196 -27.24 0.35 5.00
N ALA A 197 -27.92 1.47 4.79
CA ALA A 197 -28.36 2.38 5.84
C ALA A 197 -29.35 1.72 6.81
N THR A 198 -30.29 0.94 6.29
CA THR A 198 -31.23 0.15 7.10
C THR A 198 -30.46 -0.87 7.95
N PHE A 199 -29.51 -1.59 7.36
CA PHE A 199 -28.71 -2.59 8.06
C PHE A 199 -27.90 -1.97 9.20
N LEU A 200 -27.20 -0.85 8.97
CA LEU A 200 -26.47 -0.14 10.01
C LEU A 200 -27.39 0.42 11.10
N THR A 201 -28.58 0.88 10.72
CA THR A 201 -29.57 1.39 11.68
C THR A 201 -30.09 0.26 12.58
N VAL A 202 -30.41 -0.91 12.02
CA VAL A 202 -30.77 -2.11 12.79
C VAL A 202 -29.61 -2.54 13.68
N TRP A 203 -28.37 -2.48 13.20
CA TRP A 203 -27.17 -2.75 13.99
C TRP A 203 -27.06 -1.82 15.20
N ALA A 204 -27.27 -0.52 15.00
CA ALA A 204 -27.31 0.49 16.06
C ALA A 204 -28.46 0.22 17.05
N LEU A 205 -29.64 -0.16 16.55
CA LEU A 205 -30.81 -0.52 17.36
C LEU A 205 -30.61 -1.76 18.22
N ARG A 206 -29.63 -2.61 17.89
CA ARG A 206 -29.24 -3.76 18.71
C ARG A 206 -28.15 -3.40 19.74
N GLY A 207 -27.66 -2.16 19.74
CA GLY A 207 -26.56 -1.71 20.60
C GLY A 207 -25.24 -2.43 20.31
N TRP A 208 -25.09 -2.96 19.09
CA TRP A 208 -23.90 -3.70 18.71
C TRP A 208 -22.71 -2.77 18.50
N SER A 209 -21.52 -3.28 18.81
CA SER A 209 -20.27 -2.53 18.74
C SER A 209 -19.96 -2.04 17.32
N SER A 210 -19.37 -0.85 17.22
CA SER A 210 -18.76 -0.33 15.99
C SER A 210 -17.34 -0.87 15.76
N ARG A 211 -16.79 -1.63 16.71
CA ARG A 211 -15.46 -2.26 16.67
C ARG A 211 -15.58 -3.77 16.55
N ARG A 212 -14.55 -4.39 15.95
CA ARG A 212 -14.40 -5.84 15.94
C ARG A 212 -14.35 -6.38 17.37
N VAL A 213 -15.05 -7.49 17.61
CA VAL A 213 -14.98 -8.23 18.88
C VAL A 213 -14.15 -9.49 18.61
N THR A 214 -12.98 -9.58 19.24
CA THR A 214 -12.10 -10.75 19.16
C THR A 214 -12.40 -11.69 20.32
N VAL A 215 -12.79 -12.94 20.02
CA VAL A 215 -13.11 -13.95 21.05
C VAL A 215 -11.85 -14.62 21.60
N VAL A 216 -10.85 -14.85 20.74
CA VAL A 216 -9.56 -15.45 21.09
C VAL A 216 -8.44 -14.70 20.35
N PRO A 217 -7.63 -13.86 21.03
CA PRO A 217 -6.54 -13.13 20.40
C PRO A 217 -5.35 -14.05 20.07
N ALA A 218 -4.63 -13.73 18.99
CA ALA A 218 -3.39 -14.42 18.64
C ALA A 218 -2.22 -13.91 19.49
N PRO A 219 -1.18 -14.73 19.73
CA PRO A 219 0.05 -14.26 20.36
C PRO A 219 0.69 -13.14 19.53
N GLU A 220 1.07 -12.04 20.18
CA GLU A 220 1.72 -10.91 19.50
C GLU A 220 3.13 -11.30 19.01
N PRO A 221 3.55 -10.86 17.82
CA PRO A 221 4.91 -11.03 17.35
C PRO A 221 5.85 -10.12 18.15
N SER A 222 7.04 -10.62 18.49
CA SER A 222 8.02 -9.87 19.29
C SER A 222 8.73 -8.73 18.56
N ALA A 223 8.53 -8.58 17.25
CA ALA A 223 9.07 -7.50 16.41
C ALA A 223 8.22 -7.33 15.14
N SER A 224 8.16 -6.11 14.58
CA SER A 224 7.52 -5.88 13.28
C SER A 224 8.30 -6.57 12.15
N PRO A 225 7.69 -6.90 11.00
CA PRO A 225 8.41 -7.50 9.87
C PRO A 225 9.51 -6.59 9.32
N LEU A 226 9.31 -5.27 9.35
CA LEU A 226 10.35 -4.29 8.98
C LEU A 226 11.48 -4.25 10.01
N GLU A 227 11.20 -4.42 11.29
CA GLU A 227 12.23 -4.57 12.33
C GLU A 227 12.97 -5.89 12.19
N ALA A 228 12.28 -7.00 11.92
CA ALA A 228 12.89 -8.29 11.70
C ALA A 228 13.77 -8.29 10.43
N PHE A 229 13.30 -7.67 9.35
CA PHE A 229 14.06 -7.46 8.12
C PHE A 229 15.25 -6.51 8.34
N GLY A 230 15.01 -5.37 8.99
CA GLY A 230 16.03 -4.38 9.34
C GLY A 230 17.09 -4.96 10.26
N ASN A 231 16.71 -5.78 11.24
CA ASN A 231 17.63 -6.48 12.14
C ASN A 231 18.42 -7.55 11.39
N ARG A 232 17.83 -8.27 10.44
CA ARG A 232 18.56 -9.19 9.55
C ARG A 232 19.53 -8.45 8.63
N PHE A 233 19.14 -7.30 8.09
CA PHE A 233 19.98 -6.47 7.22
C PHE A 233 21.11 -5.78 7.99
N ARG A 234 20.85 -5.37 9.24
CA ARG A 234 21.82 -4.76 10.16
C ARG A 234 22.78 -5.82 10.72
N ALA A 235 22.29 -7.04 11.00
CA ALA A 235 23.10 -8.20 11.35
C ALA A 235 24.00 -8.64 10.19
N ALA A 236 23.50 -8.58 8.94
CA ALA A 236 24.30 -8.84 7.74
C ALA A 236 25.37 -7.76 7.47
N ARG A 237 25.23 -6.55 8.03
CA ARG A 237 26.19 -5.44 7.84
C ARG A 237 27.39 -5.47 8.79
N GLY A 238 27.37 -6.30 9.82
CA GLY A 238 28.41 -6.32 10.85
C GLY A 238 28.53 -4.99 11.63
N PRO A 239 29.03 -5.01 12.87
CA PRO A 239 29.34 -3.80 13.60
C PRO A 239 30.68 -3.25 13.09
N GLY A 240 30.67 -2.26 12.18
CA GLY A 240 31.94 -1.68 11.74
C GLY A 240 31.97 -0.69 10.57
N VAL A 241 30.87 -0.40 9.87
CA VAL A 241 30.92 0.53 8.73
C VAL A 241 30.27 1.87 9.09
N THR A 242 30.93 2.63 9.97
CA THR A 242 30.77 4.09 10.06
C THR A 242 31.71 4.74 9.06
N ARG A 243 31.38 4.64 7.77
CA ARG A 243 31.97 5.54 6.77
C ARG A 243 30.92 6.59 6.46
N GLU A 244 30.81 7.57 7.35
CA GLU A 244 30.10 8.81 7.06
C GLU A 244 30.58 9.30 5.70
N SER A 245 29.61 9.47 4.80
CA SER A 245 29.86 9.88 3.44
C SER A 245 30.58 11.23 3.46
N ARG A 246 31.72 11.32 2.75
CA ARG A 246 32.45 12.57 2.44
C ARG A 246 31.58 13.67 1.78
N LEU A 247 30.30 13.40 1.51
CA LEU A 247 29.29 14.36 1.08
C LEU A 247 28.79 15.24 2.23
N ALA A 248 28.84 14.77 3.49
CA ALA A 248 28.42 15.53 4.67
C ALA A 248 29.39 16.69 4.98
N ASP A 249 30.65 16.59 4.53
CA ASP A 249 31.71 17.58 4.74
C ASP A 249 31.71 18.70 3.68
N LEU A 250 30.88 18.60 2.63
CA LEU A 250 30.72 19.67 1.64
C LEU A 250 29.91 20.82 2.25
N PRO A 251 30.29 22.09 2.01
CA PRO A 251 29.46 23.23 2.39
C PRO A 251 28.02 23.01 1.90
N LEU A 252 27.01 23.34 2.72
CA LEU A 252 25.59 23.10 2.41
C LEU A 252 25.20 23.55 0.99
N ALA A 253 25.82 24.63 0.51
CA ALA A 253 25.67 25.15 -0.85
C ALA A 253 26.18 24.19 -1.95
N ALA A 254 27.33 23.54 -1.75
CA ALA A 254 27.89 22.60 -2.71
C ALA A 254 27.07 21.29 -2.76
N GLN A 255 26.52 20.85 -1.63
CA GLN A 255 25.54 19.76 -1.59
C GLN A 255 24.26 20.15 -2.35
N GLY A 256 23.77 21.38 -2.14
CA GLY A 256 22.61 21.92 -2.83
C GLY A 256 22.78 21.96 -4.35
N VAL A 257 23.91 22.50 -4.83
CA VAL A 257 24.25 22.56 -6.27
C VAL A 257 24.38 21.15 -6.88
N ALA A 258 25.01 20.21 -6.17
CA ALA A 258 25.13 18.83 -6.65
C ALA A 258 23.77 18.14 -6.79
N PHE A 259 22.84 18.35 -5.86
CA PHE A 259 21.48 17.81 -5.96
C PHE A 259 20.67 18.44 -7.09
N VAL A 260 20.76 19.76 -7.30
CA VAL A 260 20.11 20.42 -8.44
C VAL A 260 20.66 19.90 -9.77
N ALA A 261 21.98 19.82 -9.91
CA ALA A 261 22.62 19.31 -11.12
C ALA A 261 22.24 17.85 -11.41
N GLY A 262 22.25 16.99 -10.38
CA GLY A 262 21.82 15.60 -10.50
C GLY A 262 20.34 15.47 -10.86
N GLY A 263 19.46 16.28 -10.26
CA GLY A 263 18.03 16.30 -10.58
C GLY A 263 17.74 16.76 -12.00
N VAL A 264 18.40 17.84 -12.46
CA VAL A 264 18.29 18.33 -13.85
C VAL A 264 18.80 17.29 -14.85
N LEU A 265 19.90 16.60 -14.54
CA LEU A 265 20.46 15.56 -15.40
C LEU A 265 19.50 14.36 -15.55
N LEU A 266 18.88 13.92 -14.44
CA LEU A 266 17.87 12.85 -14.47
C LEU A 266 16.63 13.23 -15.30
N LEU A 267 16.21 14.49 -15.23
CA LEU A 267 15.07 15.00 -16.00
C LEU A 267 15.38 15.18 -17.49
N ALA A 268 16.59 15.61 -17.82
CA ALA A 268 17.01 15.84 -19.20
C ALA A 268 17.36 14.54 -19.95
N LEU A 269 17.84 13.51 -19.25
CA LEU A 269 18.34 12.26 -19.84
C LEU A 269 17.86 11.01 -19.08
N PRO A 270 16.55 10.69 -19.08
CA PRO A 270 16.01 9.56 -18.31
C PRO A 270 16.54 8.20 -18.75
N SER A 271 16.67 7.93 -20.06
CA SER A 271 17.15 6.62 -20.56
C SER A 271 18.67 6.39 -20.37
N PRO A 272 19.57 7.36 -20.64
CA PRO A 272 21.00 7.21 -20.34
C PRO A 272 21.31 7.08 -18.85
N SER A 273 20.51 7.72 -17.98
CA SER A 273 20.66 7.64 -16.53
C SER A 273 20.43 6.23 -16.00
N LEU A 274 19.46 5.50 -16.55
CA LEU A 274 19.19 4.10 -16.20
C LEU A 274 20.33 3.16 -16.56
N ARG A 275 20.90 3.34 -17.75
CA ARG A 275 22.07 2.58 -18.17
C ARG A 275 23.25 2.84 -17.22
N THR A 276 23.41 4.07 -16.79
CA THR A 276 24.47 4.48 -15.85
C THR A 276 24.26 3.86 -14.47
N VAL A 277 23.05 3.91 -13.92
CA VAL A 277 22.69 3.28 -12.64
C VAL A 277 22.87 1.76 -12.71
N GLY A 278 22.44 1.13 -13.80
CA GLY A 278 22.63 -0.30 -14.04
C GLY A 278 24.12 -0.68 -14.08
N ILE A 279 24.95 0.08 -14.77
CA ILE A 279 26.41 -0.14 -14.81
C ILE A 279 27.02 -0.03 -13.42
N VAL A 280 26.68 1.02 -12.66
CA VAL A 280 27.17 1.22 -11.29
C VAL A 280 26.74 0.08 -10.36
N LEU A 281 25.48 -0.35 -10.45
CA LEU A 281 24.95 -1.48 -9.68
C LEU A 281 25.64 -2.80 -10.04
N GLY A 282 25.84 -3.06 -11.34
CA GLY A 282 26.53 -4.26 -11.82
C GLY A 282 27.97 -4.33 -11.31
N ILE A 283 28.72 -3.23 -11.39
CA ILE A 283 30.08 -3.12 -10.85
C ILE A 283 30.08 -3.31 -9.32
N ALA A 284 29.13 -2.72 -8.61
CA ALA A 284 29.02 -2.84 -7.16
C ALA A 284 28.73 -4.29 -6.72
N LEU A 285 27.85 -5.01 -7.43
CA LEU A 285 27.54 -6.41 -7.16
C LEU A 285 28.74 -7.33 -7.41
N LEU A 286 29.53 -7.06 -8.45
CA LEU A 286 30.79 -7.77 -8.70
C LEU A 286 31.82 -7.48 -7.61
N ALA A 287 31.97 -6.21 -7.19
CA ALA A 287 32.86 -5.85 -6.09
C ALA A 287 32.45 -6.52 -4.76
N PHE A 288 31.14 -6.61 -4.50
CA PHE A 288 30.61 -7.32 -3.34
C PHE A 288 30.90 -8.83 -3.40
N ALA A 289 30.76 -9.46 -4.57
CA ALA A 289 31.15 -10.86 -4.75
C ALA A 289 32.65 -11.10 -4.49
N VAL A 290 33.52 -10.19 -4.92
CA VAL A 290 34.97 -10.26 -4.63
C VAL A 290 35.24 -10.13 -3.12
N PHE A 291 34.51 -9.26 -2.43
CA PHE A 291 34.61 -9.12 -0.97
C PHE A 291 34.20 -10.41 -0.25
N GLU A 292 33.05 -11.00 -0.60
CA GLU A 292 32.61 -12.28 -0.02
C GLU A 292 33.61 -13.42 -0.31
N ALA A 293 34.22 -13.45 -1.50
CA ALA A 293 35.27 -14.41 -1.82
C ALA A 293 36.48 -14.29 -0.88
N PHE A 294 36.84 -13.06 -0.52
CA PHE A 294 37.93 -12.78 0.41
C PHE A 294 37.59 -13.19 1.86
N GLU A 295 36.36 -12.97 2.30
CA GLU A 295 35.86 -13.42 3.61
C GLU A 295 35.80 -14.94 3.71
N VAL A 296 35.36 -15.63 2.65
CA VAL A 296 35.41 -17.10 2.56
C VAL A 296 36.86 -17.61 2.66
N ALA A 297 37.82 -16.90 2.05
CA ALA A 297 39.25 -17.23 2.13
C ALA A 297 39.86 -16.95 3.52
N ARG A 298 39.33 -15.98 4.28
CA ARG A 298 39.88 -15.52 5.57
C ARG A 298 39.42 -16.29 6.82
N ARG A 299 38.96 -17.54 6.66
CA ARG A 299 38.43 -18.45 7.70
C ARG A 299 36.97 -18.19 8.07
N ALA A 300 36.07 -18.30 7.10
CA ALA A 300 34.65 -18.51 7.39
C ALA A 300 34.43 -19.86 8.09
N ASP A 301 33.68 -19.83 9.20
CA ASP A 301 33.29 -21.03 9.94
C ASP A 301 32.43 -21.98 9.06
N ARG A 302 32.48 -23.30 9.27
CA ARG A 302 31.83 -24.27 8.36
C ARG A 302 30.34 -24.02 8.15
N ALA A 303 29.65 -23.50 9.17
CA ALA A 303 28.22 -23.18 9.12
C ALA A 303 27.90 -21.95 8.27
N GLU A 304 28.77 -20.93 8.26
CA GLU A 304 28.56 -19.70 7.48
C GLU A 304 29.08 -19.80 6.04
N ARG A 305 30.06 -20.69 5.83
CA ARG A 305 30.74 -20.83 4.54
C ARG A 305 29.78 -21.17 3.39
N GLY A 306 28.77 -22.01 3.63
CA GLY A 306 27.77 -22.36 2.63
C GLY A 306 26.92 -21.15 2.21
N ALA A 307 26.44 -20.37 3.17
CA ALA A 307 25.64 -19.17 2.91
C ALA A 307 26.46 -18.10 2.19
N ARG A 308 27.73 -17.88 2.60
CA ARG A 308 28.62 -16.92 1.97
C ARG A 308 28.99 -17.30 0.54
N ILE A 309 29.26 -18.58 0.27
CA ILE A 309 29.49 -19.06 -1.11
C ILE A 309 28.24 -18.86 -1.99
N ALA A 310 27.04 -19.12 -1.45
CA ALA A 310 25.79 -18.88 -2.17
C ALA A 310 25.59 -17.39 -2.47
N THR A 311 25.81 -16.50 -1.49
CA THR A 311 25.72 -15.04 -1.68
C THR A 311 26.76 -14.52 -2.66
N MET A 312 28.03 -14.94 -2.54
CA MET A 312 29.11 -14.63 -3.48
C MET A 312 28.70 -15.00 -4.92
N THR A 313 28.22 -16.24 -5.11
CA THR A 313 27.83 -16.75 -6.42
C THR A 313 26.64 -15.98 -6.99
N ALA A 314 25.61 -15.72 -6.16
CA ALA A 314 24.43 -14.97 -6.56
C ALA A 314 24.76 -13.53 -6.96
N SER A 315 25.60 -12.83 -6.19
CA SER A 315 26.04 -11.46 -6.49
C SER A 315 26.91 -11.40 -7.75
N ALA A 316 27.78 -12.38 -7.98
CA ALA A 316 28.60 -12.45 -9.20
C ALA A 316 27.74 -12.66 -10.46
N VAL A 317 26.78 -13.59 -10.38
CA VAL A 317 25.83 -13.87 -11.48
C VAL A 317 24.95 -12.64 -11.73
N ALA A 318 24.36 -12.06 -10.69
CA ALA A 318 23.52 -10.87 -10.82
C ALA A 318 24.29 -9.68 -11.42
N GLY A 319 25.50 -9.40 -10.91
CA GLY A 319 26.35 -8.32 -11.43
C GLY A 319 26.72 -8.52 -12.90
N THR A 320 27.04 -9.76 -13.30
CA THR A 320 27.35 -10.10 -14.70
C THR A 320 26.14 -9.94 -15.60
N LEU A 321 24.96 -10.42 -15.18
CA LEU A 321 23.72 -10.30 -15.95
C LEU A 321 23.32 -8.84 -16.19
N VAL A 322 23.46 -7.99 -15.15
CA VAL A 322 23.20 -6.54 -15.25
C VAL A 322 24.06 -5.87 -16.33
N LEU A 323 25.33 -6.26 -16.43
CA LEU A 323 26.28 -5.66 -17.38
C LEU A 323 26.13 -6.20 -18.81
N VAL A 324 25.85 -7.50 -18.97
CA VAL A 324 25.78 -8.17 -20.28
C VAL A 324 24.42 -7.99 -20.95
N TRP A 325 23.33 -8.00 -20.18
CA TRP A 325 21.96 -7.85 -20.69
C TRP A 325 21.21 -6.71 -19.98
N PRO A 326 21.59 -5.44 -20.23
CA PRO A 326 21.09 -4.30 -19.47
C PRO A 326 19.58 -4.13 -19.58
N THR A 327 18.97 -4.33 -20.75
CA THR A 327 17.53 -4.13 -20.96
C THR A 327 16.66 -5.22 -20.32
N ILE A 328 17.11 -6.48 -20.37
CA ILE A 328 16.41 -7.60 -19.73
C ILE A 328 16.56 -7.50 -18.22
N THR A 329 17.75 -7.16 -17.75
CA THR A 329 18.05 -7.08 -16.32
C THR A 329 17.41 -5.87 -15.66
N GLU A 330 17.27 -4.75 -16.38
CA GLU A 330 16.48 -3.59 -15.94
C GLU A 330 15.03 -4.01 -15.65
N ARG A 331 14.37 -4.69 -16.60
CA ARG A 331 13.00 -5.19 -16.39
C ARG A 331 12.92 -6.20 -15.25
N ALA A 332 13.87 -7.13 -15.17
CA ALA A 332 13.90 -8.12 -14.08
C ALA A 332 14.06 -7.47 -12.70
N LEU A 333 14.88 -6.43 -12.59
CA LEU A 333 15.05 -5.65 -11.35
C LEU A 333 13.78 -4.88 -10.99
N LEU A 334 13.06 -4.33 -11.98
CA LEU A 334 11.77 -3.66 -11.74
C LEU A 334 10.70 -4.64 -11.27
N TYR A 335 10.64 -5.82 -11.86
CA TYR A 335 9.74 -6.87 -11.41
C TYR A 335 10.08 -7.32 -9.98
N ALA A 336 11.36 -7.49 -9.67
CA ALA A 336 11.81 -7.84 -8.32
C ALA A 336 11.52 -6.73 -7.30
N ALA A 337 11.75 -5.46 -7.65
CA ALA A 337 11.46 -4.30 -6.80
C ALA A 337 9.95 -4.12 -6.59
N GLY A 338 9.15 -4.31 -7.63
CA GLY A 338 7.69 -4.27 -7.56
C GLY A 338 7.13 -5.33 -6.62
N ALA A 339 7.58 -6.58 -6.81
CA ALA A 339 7.19 -7.70 -5.95
C ALA A 339 7.64 -7.50 -4.49
N ALA A 340 8.88 -7.05 -4.27
CA ALA A 340 9.40 -6.77 -2.93
C ALA A 340 8.61 -5.65 -2.24
N SER A 341 8.27 -4.58 -2.96
CA SER A 341 7.47 -3.47 -2.44
C SER A 341 6.08 -3.93 -2.00
N ILE A 342 5.42 -4.80 -2.77
CA ILE A 342 4.13 -5.38 -2.40
C ILE A 342 4.25 -6.23 -1.13
N VAL A 343 5.26 -7.12 -1.06
CA VAL A 343 5.47 -7.98 0.12
C VAL A 343 5.75 -7.15 1.37
N LEU A 344 6.60 -6.14 1.27
CA LEU A 344 6.94 -5.26 2.38
C LEU A 344 5.75 -4.40 2.83
N ALA A 345 4.96 -3.89 1.89
CA ALA A 345 3.73 -3.15 2.18
C ALA A 345 2.70 -4.01 2.93
N ALA A 346 2.50 -5.25 2.50
CA ALA A 346 1.59 -6.18 3.19
C ALA A 346 2.08 -6.52 4.60
N ALA A 347 3.39 -6.72 4.75
CA ALA A 347 4.01 -7.02 6.03
C ALA A 347 3.92 -5.83 7.01
N GLU A 348 4.13 -4.61 6.53
CA GLU A 348 4.00 -3.39 7.33
C GLU A 348 2.53 -3.11 7.66
N ALA A 349 1.60 -3.24 6.71
CA ALA A 349 0.18 -3.09 7.00
C ALA A 349 -0.31 -4.05 8.11
N ALA A 350 0.33 -5.22 8.23
CA ALA A 350 0.07 -6.16 9.30
C ALA A 350 0.75 -5.85 10.64
N SER A 351 1.86 -5.12 10.65
CA SER A 351 2.51 -4.67 11.87
C SER A 351 1.73 -3.55 12.57
N LEU A 352 0.98 -2.74 11.82
CA LEU A 352 0.25 -1.58 12.37
C LEU A 352 -0.86 -1.96 13.35
N SER A 353 -1.32 -3.21 13.35
CA SER A 353 -2.36 -3.63 14.29
C SER A 353 -1.90 -3.83 15.72
N SER A 354 -0.59 -3.99 15.94
CA SER A 354 0.01 -4.01 17.28
C SER A 354 0.39 -2.61 17.78
N THR A 355 0.30 -1.57 16.94
CA THR A 355 0.62 -0.20 17.35
C THR A 355 -0.55 0.41 18.13
N SER A 356 -0.27 1.00 19.29
CA SER A 356 -1.25 1.70 20.12
C SER A 356 -1.41 3.18 19.76
N ASP A 357 -0.40 3.80 19.15
CA ASP A 357 -0.44 5.18 18.67
C ASP A 357 -1.23 5.31 17.36
N ALA A 358 -2.36 6.00 17.41
CA ALA A 358 -3.23 6.25 16.28
C ALA A 358 -2.53 7.00 15.13
N ARG A 359 -1.66 7.97 15.43
CA ARG A 359 -0.95 8.75 14.40
C ARG A 359 0.05 7.88 13.65
N GLN A 360 0.82 7.06 14.36
CA GLN A 360 1.75 6.12 13.74
C GLN A 360 1.03 5.06 12.92
N ARG A 361 -0.11 4.56 13.41
CA ARG A 361 -0.98 3.65 12.63
C ARG A 361 -1.40 4.29 11.31
N TRP A 362 -1.90 5.52 11.33
CA TRP A 362 -2.38 6.20 10.12
C TRP A 362 -1.24 6.51 9.15
N LEU A 363 -0.10 6.98 9.63
CA LEU A 363 1.07 7.25 8.79
C LEU A 363 1.63 5.97 8.16
N GLY A 364 1.76 4.90 8.95
CA GLY A 364 2.18 3.60 8.44
C GLY A 364 1.17 2.98 7.48
N ALA A 365 -0.13 3.20 7.71
CA ALA A 365 -1.20 2.74 6.81
C ALA A 365 -1.07 3.38 5.44
N ALA A 366 -0.96 4.72 5.44
CA ALA A 366 -0.77 5.49 4.22
C ALA A 366 0.52 5.08 3.49
N ALA A 367 1.63 4.89 4.23
CA ALA A 367 2.89 4.43 3.66
C ALA A 367 2.78 3.03 3.04
N SER A 368 2.09 2.10 3.71
CA SER A 368 1.87 0.75 3.19
C SER A 368 1.03 0.77 1.92
N VAL A 369 -0.01 1.60 1.88
CA VAL A 369 -0.86 1.82 0.69
C VAL A 369 -0.02 2.36 -0.47
N VAL A 370 0.78 3.40 -0.23
CA VAL A 370 1.65 4.00 -1.26
C VAL A 370 2.67 2.99 -1.78
N ALA A 371 3.34 2.24 -0.89
CA ALA A 371 4.33 1.22 -1.27
C ALA A 371 3.69 0.07 -2.06
N TYR A 372 2.46 -0.31 -1.73
CA TYR A 372 1.71 -1.32 -2.46
C TYR A 372 1.33 -0.84 -3.87
N ILE A 373 0.78 0.36 -4.00
CA ILE A 373 0.45 0.98 -5.30
C ILE A 373 1.70 1.10 -6.17
N PHE A 374 2.80 1.59 -5.60
CA PHE A 374 4.10 1.70 -6.26
C PHE A 374 4.58 0.34 -6.77
N GLY A 375 4.50 -0.69 -5.94
CA GLY A 375 4.90 -2.04 -6.30
C GLY A 375 4.07 -2.62 -7.44
N THR A 376 2.76 -2.45 -7.41
CA THR A 376 1.91 -2.92 -8.51
C THR A 376 2.11 -2.13 -9.79
N ALA A 377 2.28 -0.80 -9.72
CA ALA A 377 2.55 0.01 -10.90
C ALA A 377 3.81 -0.52 -11.62
N LEU A 378 4.88 -0.76 -10.88
CA LEU A 378 6.12 -1.38 -11.37
C LEU A 378 5.90 -2.75 -12.04
N LEU A 379 5.02 -3.60 -11.50
CA LEU A 379 4.71 -4.89 -12.11
C LEU A 379 3.83 -4.75 -13.36
N ALA A 380 2.83 -3.87 -13.34
CA ALA A 380 1.84 -3.74 -14.40
C ALA A 380 2.39 -3.02 -15.63
N SER A 381 3.24 -2.01 -15.44
CA SER A 381 3.85 -1.25 -16.53
C SER A 381 5.28 -0.83 -16.20
N PRO A 382 6.24 -1.77 -16.12
CA PRO A 382 7.61 -1.49 -15.67
C PRO A 382 8.28 -0.36 -16.45
N GLY A 383 8.07 -0.29 -17.77
CA GLY A 383 8.66 0.76 -18.62
C GLY A 383 8.13 2.17 -18.34
N ASN A 384 6.83 2.31 -18.07
CA ASN A 384 6.21 3.62 -17.79
C ASN A 384 6.39 4.02 -16.32
N SER A 385 6.32 3.06 -15.40
CA SER A 385 6.55 3.29 -13.98
C SER A 385 7.98 3.70 -13.70
N LEU A 386 8.98 3.13 -14.38
CA LEU A 386 10.36 3.54 -14.21
C LEU A 386 10.62 4.97 -14.69
N HIS A 387 10.05 5.35 -15.84
CA HIS A 387 10.10 6.75 -16.30
C HIS A 387 9.47 7.70 -15.27
N ALA A 388 8.29 7.36 -14.73
CA ALA A 388 7.62 8.16 -13.73
C ALA A 388 8.45 8.31 -12.45
N VAL A 389 9.09 7.24 -11.97
CA VAL A 389 9.94 7.25 -10.77
C VAL A 389 11.18 8.11 -10.97
N ILE A 390 11.83 8.04 -12.13
CA ILE A 390 12.99 8.88 -12.43
C ILE A 390 12.60 10.36 -12.50
N ILE A 391 11.46 10.66 -13.11
CA ILE A 391 10.95 12.04 -13.18
C ILE A 391 10.68 12.57 -11.76
N LEU A 392 9.99 11.79 -10.93
CA LEU A 392 9.70 12.17 -9.54
C LEU A 392 10.98 12.32 -8.70
N LEU A 393 11.95 11.42 -8.87
CA LEU A 393 13.26 11.51 -8.22
C LEU A 393 14.03 12.75 -8.70
N GLY A 394 14.01 13.06 -9.99
CA GLY A 394 14.62 14.25 -10.57
C GLY A 394 14.03 15.54 -9.99
N ILE A 395 12.70 15.65 -9.94
CA ILE A 395 11.97 16.77 -9.32
C ILE A 395 12.36 16.91 -7.84
N TYR A 396 12.34 15.80 -7.09
CA TYR A 396 12.70 15.77 -5.68
C TYR A 396 14.11 16.32 -5.43
N LEU A 397 15.11 15.89 -6.21
CA LEU A 397 16.49 16.33 -6.06
C LEU A 397 16.66 17.82 -6.41
N VAL A 398 15.94 18.34 -7.41
CA VAL A 398 15.93 19.78 -7.73
C VAL A 398 15.37 20.58 -6.55
N VAL A 399 14.24 20.18 -5.99
CA VAL A 399 13.60 20.87 -4.86
C VAL A 399 14.49 20.85 -3.61
N LEU A 400 15.00 19.67 -3.24
CA LEU A 400 15.87 19.52 -2.08
C LEU A 400 17.17 20.31 -2.22
N GLY A 401 17.78 20.29 -3.42
CA GLY A 401 18.98 21.05 -3.71
C GLY A 401 18.75 22.56 -3.62
N GLY A 402 17.64 23.05 -4.17
CA GLY A 402 17.23 24.45 -4.07
C GLY A 402 17.05 24.92 -2.62
N LEU A 403 16.37 24.12 -1.79
CA LEU A 403 16.19 24.41 -0.36
C LEU A 403 17.53 24.53 0.38
N ARG A 404 18.49 23.64 0.09
CA ARG A 404 19.84 23.70 0.71
C ARG A 404 20.64 24.92 0.27
N VAL A 405 20.52 25.35 -0.98
CA VAL A 405 21.15 26.61 -1.48
C VAL A 405 20.54 27.83 -0.78
N LEU A 406 19.21 27.86 -0.61
CA LEU A 406 18.52 28.95 0.08
C LEU A 406 18.96 29.06 1.55
N HIS A 407 18.95 27.96 2.30
CA HIS A 407 19.41 27.94 3.69
C HIS A 407 20.87 28.38 3.82
N ALA A 408 21.75 27.97 2.89
CA ALA A 408 23.14 28.42 2.88
C ALA A 408 23.26 29.94 2.65
N ALA A 409 22.45 30.50 1.75
CA ALA A 409 22.43 31.94 1.47
C ALA A 409 21.90 32.76 2.66
N GLU A 410 20.89 32.26 3.37
CA GLU A 410 20.37 32.86 4.60
C GLU A 410 21.40 32.86 5.73
N ALA A 411 22.05 31.71 5.97
CA ALA A 411 23.11 31.61 6.96
C ALA A 411 24.27 32.59 6.67
N TRP A 412 24.67 32.71 5.40
CA TRP A 412 25.70 33.66 4.98
C TRP A 412 25.30 35.11 5.23
N ARG A 413 24.04 35.49 4.91
CA ARG A 413 23.50 36.83 5.18
C ARG A 413 23.52 37.18 6.67
N GLN A 414 23.11 36.24 7.53
CA GLN A 414 23.11 36.42 8.98
C GLN A 414 24.53 36.62 9.54
N THR A 415 25.51 35.82 9.10
CA THR A 415 26.92 36.03 9.49
C THR A 415 27.49 37.37 8.99
N ARG A 416 27.06 37.87 7.83
CA ARG A 416 27.46 39.19 7.33
C ARG A 416 26.86 40.33 8.16
N ALA A 417 25.59 40.22 8.51
CA ALA A 417 24.92 41.20 9.38
C ALA A 417 25.57 41.26 10.77
N ALA A 418 25.86 40.10 11.38
CA ALA A 418 26.53 40.01 12.68
C ALA A 418 27.96 40.58 12.69
N ARG A 419 28.69 40.48 11.56
CA ARG A 419 30.02 41.09 11.41
C ARG A 419 29.97 42.60 11.18
N GLY A 420 28.89 43.12 10.58
CA GLY A 420 28.69 44.55 10.38
C GLY A 420 28.21 45.31 11.63
N SER A 421 27.59 44.62 12.59
CA SER A 421 27.15 45.20 13.87
C SER A 421 28.21 45.16 14.98
N GLY A 422 29.36 44.52 14.75
CA GLY A 422 30.45 44.39 15.73
C GLY A 422 31.57 45.43 15.58
N THR A 423 31.39 46.43 14.70
CA THR A 423 32.39 47.50 14.44
C THR A 423 31.84 48.90 14.72
N SER A 424 30.85 49.04 15.59
CA SER A 424 30.39 50.34 16.11
C SER A 424 31.05 50.67 17.43
#